data_AF-A0A7R9Z434-F1
#
_entry.id   AF-A0A7R9Z434-F1
#
_cell.length_a   1.000
_cell.length_b   1.000
_cell.length_c   1.000
_cell.angle_alpha   90.00
_cell.angle_beta   90.00
_cell.angle_gamma   90.00
#
_symmetry.space_group_name_H-M   'P 1'
#
loop_
_entity.id
_entity.type
_entity.pdbx_description
1 polymer ?
#
loop_
_entity_poly.entity_id
_entity_poly.type
_entity_poly.pdbx_seq_one_letter_code
_entity_poly.pdbx_strand_id
1 'polypeptide(L)'
;DQSKRAETDSDNTSRRGQIVSITHSPSVAAMAERHIVIQTQTVLSAKEDRQQVAVSEVDGADRRKELARMAAGDLAPEEAESFADALLRDGMLRSNGHSGY
;
A
#
# COMPACT_ATOMS: atom_id res chain seq x y z
N ASP A 1 -17.92 42.25 31.96
CA ASP A 1 -18.03 41.94 30.53
C ASP A 1 -16.64 41.66 29.97
N GLN A 2 -16.18 40.43 30.14
CA GLN A 2 -14.87 39.93 29.69
C GLN A 2 -15.11 38.52 29.13
N SER A 3 -15.61 38.43 27.90
CA SER A 3 -15.87 37.18 27.18
C SER A 3 -14.85 36.97 26.05
N LYS A 4 -13.56 37.14 26.35
CA LYS A 4 -12.45 36.69 25.51
C LYS A 4 -11.47 35.89 26.34
N ARG A 5 -11.80 34.63 26.64
CA ARG A 5 -10.85 33.65 27.17
C ARG A 5 -11.12 32.30 26.53
N ALA A 6 -10.10 31.85 25.78
CA ALA A 6 -9.80 30.47 25.47
C ALA A 6 -10.91 29.66 24.77
N GLU A 7 -11.10 29.91 23.47
CA GLU A 7 -11.37 28.79 22.58
C GLU A 7 -10.03 28.10 22.35
N THR A 8 -9.82 27.08 23.16
CA THR A 8 -8.64 26.21 23.19
C THR A 8 -8.38 25.63 21.81
N ASP A 9 -7.19 25.93 21.33
CA ASP A 9 -6.49 25.45 20.15
C ASP A 9 -6.21 23.94 20.22
N SER A 10 -7.28 23.13 20.25
CA SER A 10 -7.20 21.67 20.42
C SER A 10 -7.94 20.95 19.30
N ASP A 11 -7.30 20.84 18.13
CA ASP A 11 -7.37 19.60 17.31
C ASP A 11 -6.40 19.56 16.09
N ASN A 12 -5.24 20.22 16.14
CA ASN A 12 -4.28 20.20 15.02
C ASN A 12 -3.00 19.37 15.29
N THR A 13 -2.94 18.56 16.35
CA THR A 13 -1.73 17.82 16.74
C THR A 13 -1.68 16.37 16.26
N SER A 14 -2.62 15.92 15.41
CA SER A 14 -2.66 14.53 14.90
C SER A 14 -2.14 14.36 13.46
N ARG A 15 -1.71 15.42 12.77
CA ARG A 15 -1.37 15.33 11.35
C ARG A 15 0.09 14.95 11.10
N ARG A 16 0.36 13.63 11.05
CA ARG A 16 1.34 12.88 10.23
C ARG A 16 1.93 11.67 11.00
N GLY A 17 1.10 10.67 11.28
CA GLY A 17 1.57 9.36 11.77
C GLY A 17 1.95 8.45 10.60
N GLN A 18 2.93 7.55 10.81
CA GLN A 18 3.18 6.45 9.87
C GLN A 18 2.04 5.43 10.01
N ILE A 19 1.39 5.11 8.89
CA ILE A 19 0.35 4.08 8.83
C ILE A 19 0.94 2.83 8.21
N VAL A 20 0.80 1.70 8.91
CA VAL A 20 1.12 0.37 8.38
C VAL A 20 -0.19 -0.40 8.25
N SER A 21 -0.49 -0.89 7.06
CA SER A 21 -1.68 -1.69 6.77
C SER A 21 -1.28 -2.99 6.09
N ILE A 22 -1.92 -4.08 6.50
CA ILE A 22 -1.82 -5.39 5.84
C ILE A 22 -3.13 -5.58 5.08
N THR A 23 -3.05 -5.78 3.77
CA THR A 23 -4.24 -5.81 2.92
C THR A 23 -4.08 -6.77 1.75
N HIS A 24 -5.19 -7.39 1.35
CA HIS A 24 -5.31 -8.12 0.09
C HIS A 24 -5.99 -7.28 -1.01
N SER A 25 -6.43 -6.06 -0.68
CA SER A 25 -7.08 -5.17 -1.64
C SER A 25 -6.03 -4.42 -2.48
N PRO A 26 -6.03 -4.57 -3.82
CA PRO A 26 -5.07 -3.89 -4.67
C PRO A 26 -5.28 -2.37 -4.68
N SER A 27 -6.52 -1.88 -4.51
CA SER A 27 -6.80 -0.44 -4.47
C SER A 27 -6.22 0.23 -3.23
N VAL A 28 -6.26 -0.44 -2.08
CA VAL A 28 -5.63 0.05 -0.84
C VAL A 28 -4.11 0.01 -0.96
N ALA A 29 -3.54 -1.07 -1.50
CA ALA A 29 -2.10 -1.19 -1.73
C ALA A 29 -1.56 -0.15 -2.74
N ALA A 30 -2.36 0.22 -3.75
CA ALA A 30 -2.00 1.25 -4.72
C ALA A 30 -1.93 2.67 -4.11
N MET A 31 -2.64 2.93 -3.01
CA MET A 31 -2.57 4.19 -2.27
C MET A 31 -1.33 4.31 -1.38
N ALA A 32 -0.66 3.20 -1.06
CA ALA A 32 0.49 3.22 -0.16
C ALA A 32 1.70 3.91 -0.78
N GLU A 33 2.44 4.68 0.03
CA GLU A 33 3.72 5.27 -0.40
C GLU A 33 4.78 4.20 -0.64
N ARG A 34 4.78 3.14 0.19
CA ARG A 34 5.65 1.97 0.06
C ARG A 34 4.81 0.71 0.01
N HIS A 35 5.14 -0.20 -0.90
CA HIS A 35 4.44 -1.47 -1.04
C HIS A 35 5.37 -2.60 -0.64
N ILE A 36 5.05 -3.28 0.47
CA ILE A 36 5.82 -4.40 0.98
C ILE A 36 5.06 -5.69 0.68
N VAL A 37 5.72 -6.62 0.00
CA VAL A 37 5.19 -7.93 -0.35
C VAL A 37 5.78 -8.97 0.59
N ILE A 38 4.90 -9.79 1.16
CA ILE A 38 5.25 -10.90 2.05
C ILE A 38 4.89 -12.20 1.32
N GLN A 39 5.87 -13.08 1.17
CA GLN A 39 5.71 -14.36 0.48
C GLN A 39 6.32 -15.48 1.31
N THR A 40 5.67 -16.65 1.28
CA THR A 40 6.27 -17.86 1.83
C THR A 40 7.06 -18.57 0.73
N GLN A 41 8.31 -18.89 1.02
CA GLN A 41 9.20 -19.62 0.12
C GLN A 41 9.61 -20.96 0.76
N THR A 42 9.58 -22.02 -0.03
CA THR A 42 10.12 -23.33 0.38
C THR A 42 11.61 -23.34 0.07
N VAL A 43 12.43 -23.43 1.12
CA VAL A 43 13.87 -23.63 0.99
C VAL A 43 14.14 -25.13 1.04
N LEU A 44 14.53 -25.67 -0.12
CA LEU A 44 14.91 -27.07 -0.26
C LEU A 44 16.26 -27.30 0.43
N SER A 45 16.35 -28.37 1.22
CA SER A 45 17.60 -28.73 1.92
C SER A 45 17.75 -30.25 1.94
N ALA A 46 19.00 -30.72 2.01
CA ALA A 46 19.31 -32.16 1.95
C ALA A 46 18.72 -33.01 3.10
N LYS A 47 18.25 -32.38 4.18
CA LYS A 47 17.65 -33.06 5.35
C LYS A 47 16.14 -32.93 5.41
N GLU A 48 15.61 -31.73 5.19
CA GLU A 48 14.18 -31.44 5.28
C GLU A 48 13.88 -30.09 4.64
N ASP A 49 12.76 -29.99 3.92
CA ASP A 49 12.28 -28.74 3.37
C ASP A 49 11.81 -27.80 4.48
N ARG A 50 12.13 -26.51 4.34
CA ARG A 50 11.73 -25.49 5.33
C ARG A 50 10.96 -24.38 4.66
N GLN A 51 9.82 -24.02 5.24
CA GLN A 51 9.09 -22.81 4.88
C GLN A 51 9.77 -21.60 5.53
N GLN A 52 10.06 -20.58 4.74
CA GLN A 52 10.57 -19.29 5.22
C GLN A 52 9.69 -18.17 4.71
N VAL A 53 9.60 -17.09 5.48
CA VAL A 53 8.89 -15.87 5.06
C VAL A 53 9.91 -14.92 4.44
N ALA A 54 9.72 -14.59 3.17
CA ALA A 54 10.44 -13.54 2.46
C ALA A 54 9.63 -12.24 2.50
N VAL A 55 10.33 -11.13 2.71
CA VAL A 55 9.76 -9.78 2.74
C VAL A 55 10.56 -8.92 1.77
N SER A 56 9.87 -8.23 0.87
CA SER A 56 10.50 -7.37 -0.14
C SER A 56 9.68 -6.09 -0.36
N GLU A 57 10.36 -4.96 -0.53
CA GLU A 57 9.72 -3.74 -1.04
C GLU A 57 9.66 -3.83 -2.56
N VAL A 58 8.50 -3.51 -3.15
CA VAL A 58 8.29 -3.49 -4.60
C VAL A 58 7.99 -2.08 -5.07
N ASP A 59 8.64 -1.67 -6.16
CA ASP A 59 8.48 -0.36 -6.79
C ASP A 59 8.30 -0.49 -8.31
N GLY A 60 8.07 0.65 -8.97
CA GLY A 60 7.99 0.74 -10.43
C GLY A 60 7.18 -0.37 -11.11
N ALA A 61 7.85 -1.13 -11.98
CA ALA A 61 7.24 -2.20 -12.75
C ALA A 61 6.81 -3.40 -11.89
N ASP A 62 7.57 -3.74 -10.85
CA ASP A 62 7.27 -4.88 -9.98
C ASP A 62 6.08 -4.59 -9.07
N ARG A 63 5.94 -3.34 -8.60
CA ARG A 63 4.73 -2.87 -7.90
C ARG A 63 3.48 -3.02 -8.76
N ARG A 64 3.57 -2.65 -10.05
CA ARG A 64 2.45 -2.80 -11.01
C ARG A 64 2.09 -4.26 -11.22
N LYS A 65 3.08 -5.14 -11.42
CA LYS A 65 2.86 -6.60 -11.56
C LYS A 65 2.21 -7.20 -10.32
N GLU A 66 2.65 -6.80 -9.13
CA GLU A 66 2.04 -7.30 -7.90
C GLU A 66 0.59 -6.83 -7.76
N LEU A 67 0.28 -5.58 -8.08
CA LEU A 67 -1.11 -5.10 -8.07
C LEU A 67 -1.98 -5.83 -9.11
N ALA A 68 -1.44 -6.15 -10.28
CA ALA A 68 -2.11 -6.97 -11.28
C ALA A 68 -2.38 -8.39 -10.75
N ARG A 69 -1.36 -9.02 -10.13
CA ARG A 69 -1.48 -10.33 -9.47
C ARG A 69 -2.49 -10.32 -8.33
N MET A 70 -2.57 -9.25 -7.55
CA MET A 70 -3.61 -9.08 -6.52
C MET A 70 -5.02 -8.96 -7.12
N ALA A 71 -5.15 -8.33 -8.29
CA ALA A 71 -6.44 -8.09 -8.93
C ALA A 71 -7.01 -9.32 -9.64
N ALA A 72 -6.17 -10.11 -10.31
CA ALA A 72 -6.61 -11.21 -11.17
C ALA A 72 -5.90 -12.55 -10.90
N GLY A 73 -4.93 -12.61 -9.97
CA GLY A 73 -4.06 -13.77 -9.82
C GLY A 73 -3.18 -13.95 -11.05
N ASP A 74 -3.08 -15.18 -11.53
CA ASP A 74 -2.32 -15.55 -12.74
C ASP A 74 -3.19 -15.53 -14.02
N LEU A 75 -4.40 -14.95 -13.95
CA LEU A 75 -5.34 -14.88 -15.06
C LEU A 75 -5.26 -13.53 -15.77
N ALA A 76 -5.51 -13.51 -17.09
CA ALA A 76 -5.67 -12.30 -17.90
C ALA A 76 -4.57 -11.23 -17.65
N PRO A 77 -3.30 -11.55 -17.92
CA PRO A 77 -2.17 -10.72 -17.49
C PRO A 77 -2.19 -9.30 -18.10
N GLU A 78 -2.62 -9.15 -19.35
CA GLU A 78 -2.63 -7.86 -20.04
C GLU A 78 -3.68 -6.90 -19.48
N GLU A 79 -4.91 -7.39 -19.26
CA GLU A 79 -5.99 -6.63 -18.66
C GLU A 79 -5.71 -6.30 -17.20
N ALA A 80 -5.14 -7.25 -16.46
CA ALA A 80 -4.76 -7.06 -15.06
C ALA A 80 -3.68 -5.98 -14.91
N GLU A 81 -2.69 -5.97 -15.81
CA GLU A 81 -1.66 -4.93 -15.84
C GLU A 81 -2.24 -3.55 -16.19
N SER A 82 -3.15 -3.48 -17.15
CA SER A 82 -3.85 -2.23 -17.51
C SER A 82 -4.70 -1.71 -16.34
N PHE A 83 -5.36 -2.60 -15.62
CA PHE A 83 -6.12 -2.24 -14.41
C PHE A 83 -5.20 -1.77 -13.28
N ALA A 84 -4.04 -2.42 -13.09
CA ALA A 84 -3.04 -2.00 -12.12
C ALA A 84 -2.52 -0.59 -12.39
N ASP A 85 -2.31 -0.23 -13.66
CA ASP A 85 -1.94 1.13 -14.05
C ASP A 85 -3.02 2.15 -13.68
N ALA A 86 -4.30 1.79 -13.83
CA ALA A 86 -5.42 2.65 -13.41
C ALA A 86 -5.45 2.82 -11.89
N LEU A 87 -5.21 1.75 -11.11
CA LEU A 87 -5.14 1.82 -9.65
C LEU A 87 -4.00 2.70 -9.16
N LEU A 88 -2.81 2.59 -9.75
CA LEU A 88 -1.67 3.44 -9.39
C LEU A 88 -1.97 4.92 -9.65
N ARG A 89 -2.62 5.23 -10.77
CA ARG A 89 -3.06 6.60 -11.09
C ARG A 89 -4.08 7.11 -10.07
N ASP A 90 -5.10 6.32 -9.75
CA ASP A 90 -6.11 6.70 -8.74
C ASP A 90 -5.49 6.89 -7.35
N GLY A 91 -4.61 5.97 -6.94
CA GLY A 91 -3.88 6.04 -5.67
C GLY A 91 -3.05 7.32 -5.55
N MET A 92 -2.32 7.70 -6.61
CA MET A 92 -1.55 8.95 -6.65
C MET A 92 -2.44 10.20 -6.59
N LEU A 93 -3.59 10.20 -7.27
CA LEU A 93 -4.55 11.31 -7.21
C LEU A 93 -5.10 11.50 -5.79
N ARG A 94 -5.42 10.39 -5.12
CA ARG A 94 -5.94 10.36 -3.75
C ARG A 94 -4.92 10.78 -2.71
N SER A 95 -3.65 10.38 -2.86
CA SER A 95 -2.57 10.79 -1.95
C SER A 95 -2.26 12.29 -2.08
N ASN A 96 -2.22 12.82 -3.31
CA ASN A 96 -1.92 14.23 -3.55
C ASN A 96 -3.08 15.16 -3.18
N GLY A 97 -4.34 14.70 -3.25
CA GLY A 97 -5.52 15.48 -2.85
C GLY A 97 -5.57 15.83 -1.36
N HIS A 98 -4.73 15.22 -0.51
CA HIS A 98 -4.65 15.49 0.93
C HIS A 98 -3.60 16.54 1.33
N SER A 99 -2.79 17.03 0.38
CA SER A 99 -1.75 18.06 0.63
C SER A 99 -2.22 19.49 0.35
N GLY A 100 -3.53 19.70 0.16
CA GLY A 100 -4.12 20.96 -0.29
C GLY A 100 -4.94 21.72 0.76
N TYR A 101 -4.65 21.61 2.06
CA TYR A 101 -5.24 22.43 3.12
C TYR A 101 -4.28 22.59 4.31
#